data_AF-A0A1X0NFD1-F1
#
_entry.id   AF-A0A1X0NFD1-F1
#
_cell.length_a   1.000
_cell.length_b   1.000
_cell.length_c   1.000
_cell.angle_alpha   90.00
_cell.angle_beta   90.00
_cell.angle_gamma   90.00
#
_symmetry.space_group_name_H-M   'P 1'
#
loop_
_entity.id
_entity.type
_entity.pdbx_description
1 polymer ?
#
loop_
_entity_poly.entity_id
_entity_poly.type
_entity_poly.pdbx_seq_one_letter_code
_entity_poly.pdbx_strand_id
1 'polypeptide(L)'
;MKKLLETIISVMLFLLLFLHCVCGLAALRDDSCTYDTTVWKNMKNKTDYTPLPVSIIRELPQSGKSTVSLYTTTTTSTTTTTTTTSVKSDEEDWMPIRIHLSSDELDRVMRRCSSGMTVSSHRHSPSCRDGNVLTPQKRDILLNELLPAAIALHSERLLVVRSRFNLVIIQFISEMCYTYVELPAAYESVGVVEADFVLFVLAETVAPFVVICSEADDGRPTSAAMNFAPADIVNTRLFTRIIAHNLAHALGFDVRRISEMGMIAKSGITTTTTAEER
;
A
#
# COMPACT_ATOMS: atom_id res chain seq x y z
N MET A 1 -9.09 10.58 57.68
CA MET A 1 -9.27 11.34 56.41
C MET A 1 -8.11 11.14 55.43
N LYS A 2 -6.84 11.39 55.83
CA LYS A 2 -5.67 11.24 54.93
C LYS A 2 -5.51 9.84 54.28
N LYS A 3 -5.63 8.77 55.09
CA LYS A 3 -5.55 7.39 54.58
C LYS A 3 -6.64 7.04 53.56
N LEU A 4 -7.86 7.56 53.75
CA LEU A 4 -8.99 7.32 52.85
C LEU A 4 -8.79 8.05 51.50
N LEU A 5 -8.24 9.26 51.54
CA LEU A 5 -7.91 10.03 50.33
C LEU A 5 -6.80 9.35 49.51
N GLU A 6 -5.77 8.83 50.17
CA GLU A 6 -4.68 8.09 49.51
C GLU A 6 -5.18 6.79 48.85
N THR A 7 -6.15 6.10 49.47
CA THR A 7 -6.75 4.89 48.86
C THR A 7 -7.58 5.23 47.63
N ILE A 8 -8.36 6.30 47.69
CA ILE A 8 -9.19 6.75 46.56
C ILE A 8 -8.32 7.16 45.37
N ILE A 9 -7.25 7.92 45.61
CA ILE A 9 -6.31 8.35 44.55
C ILE A 9 -5.64 7.13 43.91
N SER A 10 -5.20 6.16 44.70
CA SER A 10 -4.57 4.93 44.19
C SER A 10 -5.52 4.10 43.30
N VAL A 11 -6.78 3.96 43.73
CA VAL A 11 -7.80 3.23 42.96
C VAL A 11 -8.15 3.95 41.66
N MET A 12 -8.26 5.29 41.68
CA MET A 12 -8.50 6.09 40.47
C MET A 12 -7.33 5.99 39.48
N LEU A 13 -6.08 6.00 39.98
CA LEU A 13 -4.89 5.87 39.14
C LEU A 13 -4.82 4.49 38.47
N PHE A 14 -5.16 3.43 39.22
CA PHE A 14 -5.25 2.07 38.67
C PHE A 14 -6.35 1.95 37.61
N LEU A 15 -7.53 2.52 37.85
CA LEU A 15 -8.63 2.50 36.89
C LEU A 15 -8.29 3.26 35.60
N LEU A 16 -7.56 4.38 35.70
CA LEU A 16 -7.06 5.12 34.54
C LEU A 16 -6.04 4.30 33.74
N LEU A 17 -5.13 3.59 34.42
CA LEU A 17 -4.16 2.70 33.77
C LEU A 17 -4.84 1.52 33.05
N PHE A 18 -5.87 0.92 33.65
CA PHE A 18 -6.65 -0.13 33.01
C PHE A 18 -7.44 0.41 31.80
N LEU A 19 -8.00 1.62 31.88
CA LEU A 19 -8.70 2.22 30.74
C LEU A 19 -7.78 2.49 29.54
N HIS A 20 -6.54 2.94 29.78
CA HIS A 20 -5.54 3.10 28.71
C HIS A 20 -5.10 1.76 28.12
N CYS A 21 -5.03 0.70 28.94
CA CYS A 21 -4.71 -0.65 28.49
C CYS A 21 -5.81 -1.25 27.60
N VAL A 22 -7.09 -1.05 27.97
CA VAL A 22 -8.24 -1.54 27.20
C VAL A 22 -8.45 -0.73 25.92
N CYS A 23 -8.20 0.59 25.92
CA CYS A 23 -8.20 1.39 24.69
C CYS A 23 -7.07 0.99 23.72
N GLY A 24 -5.91 0.57 24.23
CA GLY A 24 -4.82 0.03 23.40
C GLY A 24 -5.15 -1.32 22.75
N LEU A 25 -6.00 -2.14 23.40
CA LEU A 25 -6.48 -3.42 22.87
C LEU A 25 -7.63 -3.28 21.87
N ALA A 26 -8.47 -2.24 21.99
CA ALA A 26 -9.56 -1.98 21.04
C ALA A 26 -9.09 -1.42 19.69
N ALA A 27 -7.89 -0.85 19.63
CA ALA A 27 -7.24 -0.42 18.38
C ALA A 27 -6.69 -1.59 17.53
N LEU A 28 -6.79 -2.83 18.03
CA LEU A 28 -6.42 -4.07 17.34
C LEU A 28 -7.66 -4.80 16.80
N ARG A 29 -8.65 -4.07 16.27
CA ARG A 29 -9.71 -4.70 15.50
C ARG A 29 -9.18 -5.04 14.11
N ASP A 30 -8.56 -6.21 14.06
CA ASP A 30 -7.87 -6.83 12.92
C ASP A 30 -8.87 -7.38 11.87
N ASP A 31 -9.77 -6.51 11.40
CA ASP A 31 -10.78 -6.87 10.38
C ASP A 31 -10.35 -6.49 8.94
N SER A 32 -9.22 -5.81 8.74
CA SER A 32 -8.85 -5.25 7.42
C SER A 32 -8.00 -6.14 6.52
N CYS A 33 -7.33 -7.18 7.02
CA CYS A 33 -6.50 -8.07 6.20
C CYS A 33 -6.71 -9.56 6.56
N THR A 34 -7.86 -10.12 6.20
CA THR A 34 -8.13 -11.56 6.39
C THR A 34 -7.19 -12.45 5.57
N TYR A 35 -6.59 -11.94 4.49
CA TYR A 35 -5.77 -12.77 3.60
C TYR A 35 -4.41 -13.15 4.22
N ASP A 36 -3.65 -12.19 4.75
CA ASP A 36 -2.38 -12.46 5.43
C ASP A 36 -2.55 -13.35 6.67
N THR A 37 -3.67 -13.20 7.39
CA THR A 37 -3.97 -14.07 8.53
C THR A 37 -4.33 -15.49 8.12
N THR A 38 -4.96 -15.72 6.96
CA THR A 38 -5.22 -17.08 6.45
C THR A 38 -3.95 -17.78 5.96
N VAL A 39 -3.06 -17.08 5.25
CA VAL A 39 -1.74 -17.63 4.86
C VAL A 39 -0.89 -17.92 6.10
N TRP A 40 -0.86 -17.01 7.08
CA TRP A 40 -0.16 -17.20 8.35
C TRP A 40 -0.76 -18.34 9.21
N LYS A 41 -2.09 -18.45 9.33
CA LYS A 41 -2.75 -19.54 10.05
C LYS A 41 -2.51 -20.89 9.37
N ASN A 42 -2.47 -20.94 8.04
CA ASN A 42 -2.14 -22.15 7.28
C ASN A 42 -0.64 -22.50 7.34
N MET A 43 0.26 -21.52 7.52
CA MET A 43 1.69 -21.75 7.78
C MET A 43 1.98 -22.21 9.20
N LYS A 44 1.27 -21.68 10.21
CA LYS A 44 1.48 -22.03 11.63
C LYS A 44 1.14 -23.49 11.95
N ASN A 45 0.31 -24.13 11.13
CA ASN A 45 -0.04 -25.55 11.25
C ASN A 45 1.03 -26.50 10.65
N LYS A 46 2.15 -25.97 10.14
CA LYS A 46 3.34 -26.73 9.76
C LYS A 46 4.47 -26.39 10.72
N THR A 47 4.58 -27.13 11.81
CA THR A 47 5.71 -27.07 12.74
C THR A 47 6.96 -27.72 12.14
N ASP A 48 7.57 -27.08 11.14
CA ASP A 48 9.02 -27.14 10.90
C ASP A 48 9.42 -26.10 9.84
N TYR A 49 9.64 -24.86 10.27
CA TYR A 49 10.26 -23.84 9.42
C TYR A 49 11.34 -23.13 10.21
N THR A 50 12.58 -23.53 9.98
CA THR A 50 13.76 -22.76 10.35
C THR A 50 14.08 -21.85 9.16
N PRO A 51 13.85 -20.52 9.24
CA PRO A 51 14.32 -19.63 8.19
C PRO A 51 15.84 -19.70 8.12
N LEU A 52 16.37 -20.08 6.95
CA LEU A 52 17.79 -19.94 6.65
C LEU A 52 18.18 -18.46 6.86
N PRO A 53 19.26 -18.16 7.59
CA PRO A 53 19.66 -16.79 7.84
C PRO A 53 20.12 -16.15 6.53
N VAL A 54 19.23 -15.39 5.89
CA VAL A 54 19.62 -14.46 4.83
C VAL A 54 20.24 -13.25 5.52
N SER A 55 21.54 -13.05 5.32
CA SER A 55 22.23 -11.82 5.73
C SER A 55 21.68 -10.65 4.92
N ILE A 56 20.78 -9.87 5.51
CA ILE A 56 20.34 -8.60 4.93
C ILE A 56 21.29 -7.53 5.47
N ILE A 57 22.17 -7.00 4.61
CA ILE A 57 22.95 -5.80 4.93
C ILE A 57 21.97 -4.63 4.95
N ARG A 58 21.73 -4.06 6.13
CA ARG A 58 20.88 -2.88 6.32
C ARG A 58 21.77 -1.66 6.53
N GLU A 59 21.96 -0.88 5.48
CA GLU A 59 22.47 0.49 5.63
C GLU A 59 21.43 1.31 6.41
N LEU A 60 21.84 1.94 7.52
CA LEU A 60 20.97 2.83 8.29
C LEU A 60 20.78 4.16 7.52
N PRO A 61 19.55 4.69 7.39
CA PRO A 61 19.35 6.00 6.78
C PRO A 61 19.97 7.07 7.68
N GLN A 62 20.96 7.80 7.18
CA GLN A 62 21.39 9.05 7.79
C GLN A 62 20.36 10.14 7.43
N SER A 63 19.86 10.81 8.46
CA SER A 63 18.90 11.90 8.36
C SER A 63 19.33 12.94 7.30
N GLY A 64 18.48 13.17 6.30
CA GLY A 64 18.48 14.40 5.51
C GLY A 64 19.01 14.34 4.07
N LYS A 65 19.23 13.16 3.47
CA LYS A 65 19.55 13.02 2.03
C LYS A 65 18.81 11.84 1.39
N SER A 66 18.18 12.07 0.24
CA SER A 66 17.57 11.04 -0.59
C SER A 66 18.60 9.96 -0.94
N THR A 67 18.29 8.71 -0.61
CA THR A 67 19.18 7.55 -0.68
C THR A 67 19.36 6.96 -2.09
N VAL A 68 18.82 7.59 -3.14
CA VAL A 68 18.88 7.04 -4.51
C VAL A 68 20.15 7.46 -5.28
N SER A 69 20.93 8.41 -4.79
CA SER A 69 22.11 8.95 -5.51
C SER A 69 23.39 8.08 -5.45
N LEU A 70 23.30 6.76 -5.25
CA LEU A 70 24.49 5.90 -5.12
C LEU A 70 24.59 4.74 -6.12
N TYR A 71 23.60 4.55 -7.01
CA TYR A 71 23.74 3.64 -8.15
C TYR A 71 24.23 4.40 -9.39
N THR A 72 25.42 4.99 -9.29
CA THR A 72 26.19 5.34 -10.49
C THR A 72 27.51 4.60 -10.34
N THR A 73 27.56 3.36 -10.85
CA THR A 73 28.83 2.65 -11.01
C THR A 73 29.69 3.45 -11.98
N THR A 74 30.66 4.16 -11.44
CA THR A 74 31.73 4.79 -12.22
C THR A 74 32.55 3.69 -12.88
N THR A 75 32.21 3.29 -14.10
CA THR A 75 33.14 2.54 -14.93
C THR A 75 34.18 3.54 -15.43
N THR A 76 35.31 3.58 -14.73
CA THR A 76 36.52 4.27 -15.20
C THR A 76 37.02 3.55 -16.45
N SER A 77 36.53 3.94 -17.62
CA SER A 77 37.12 3.51 -18.89
C SER A 77 38.32 4.39 -19.17
N THR A 78 39.50 3.86 -18.84
CA THR A 78 40.81 4.35 -19.29
C THR A 78 40.76 4.59 -20.80
N THR A 79 40.95 5.84 -21.20
CA THR A 79 41.10 6.26 -22.60
C THR A 79 42.30 5.54 -23.22
N THR A 80 42.04 4.50 -24.01
CA THR A 80 42.94 4.09 -25.09
C THR A 80 42.14 4.08 -26.38
N THR A 81 42.42 5.07 -27.20
CA THR A 81 41.90 5.27 -28.55
C THR A 81 42.10 4.03 -29.41
N THR A 82 41.05 3.29 -29.73
CA THR A 82 40.97 2.52 -30.98
C THR A 82 39.52 2.29 -31.37
N THR A 83 39.25 2.60 -32.63
CA THR A 83 37.96 2.58 -33.32
C THR A 83 37.38 1.18 -33.39
N THR A 84 36.31 0.92 -32.64
CA THR A 84 35.36 -0.17 -32.93
C THR A 84 33.96 0.29 -32.53
N THR A 85 33.05 0.21 -33.48
CA THR A 85 31.61 0.48 -33.35
C THR A 85 31.00 -0.54 -32.38
N SER A 86 31.09 -0.28 -31.08
CA SER A 86 30.31 -0.99 -30.08
C SER A 86 28.93 -0.34 -30.02
N VAL A 87 27.92 -1.08 -30.47
CA VAL A 87 26.53 -0.79 -30.13
C VAL A 87 26.46 -0.80 -28.60
N LYS A 88 26.36 0.37 -27.99
CA LYS A 88 26.02 0.47 -26.57
C LYS A 88 24.64 -0.16 -26.44
N SER A 89 24.54 -1.24 -25.67
CA SER A 89 23.24 -1.66 -25.14
C SER A 89 22.68 -0.47 -24.36
N ASP A 90 21.47 -0.05 -24.70
CA ASP A 90 20.72 0.93 -23.90
C ASP A 90 20.51 0.32 -22.51
N GLU A 91 21.39 0.65 -21.58
CA GLU A 91 21.22 0.31 -20.17
C GLU A 91 20.00 1.11 -19.71
N GLU A 92 18.84 0.45 -19.59
CA GLU A 92 17.60 1.10 -19.17
C GLU A 92 17.81 1.78 -17.82
N ASP A 93 17.69 3.10 -17.81
CA ASP A 93 17.95 3.92 -16.62
C ASP A 93 16.82 3.70 -15.60
N TRP A 94 17.14 2.94 -14.55
CA TRP A 94 16.22 2.60 -13.46
C TRP A 94 16.04 3.80 -12.54
N MET A 95 14.81 4.31 -12.45
CA MET A 95 14.50 5.55 -11.73
C MET A 95 13.40 5.32 -10.69
N PRO A 96 13.33 6.13 -9.61
CA PRO A 96 12.25 6.04 -8.62
C PRO A 96 10.87 6.01 -9.26
N ILE A 97 9.98 5.14 -8.79
CA ILE A 97 8.59 5.11 -9.29
C ILE A 97 7.86 6.42 -8.99
N ARG A 98 7.12 6.93 -9.98
CA ARG A 98 6.23 8.09 -9.83
C ARG A 98 4.80 7.62 -9.62
N ILE A 99 4.25 7.89 -8.44
CA ILE A 99 2.89 7.51 -8.06
C ILE A 99 2.02 8.77 -8.05
N HIS A 100 1.05 8.83 -8.97
CA HIS A 100 0.07 9.90 -9.05
C HIS A 100 -1.15 9.59 -8.18
N LEU A 101 -1.64 10.59 -7.45
CA LEU A 101 -2.85 10.48 -6.63
C LEU A 101 -4.04 11.10 -7.36
N SER A 102 -5.08 10.31 -7.60
CA SER A 102 -6.35 10.80 -8.14
C SER A 102 -7.35 10.96 -7.00
N SER A 103 -7.65 12.21 -6.63
CA SER A 103 -8.50 12.54 -5.48
C SER A 103 -9.95 12.90 -5.86
N ASP A 104 -10.32 12.83 -7.13
CA ASP A 104 -11.63 13.26 -7.64
C ASP A 104 -12.81 12.58 -6.91
N GLU A 105 -12.64 11.32 -6.51
CA GLU A 105 -13.64 10.57 -5.76
C GLU A 105 -13.84 11.10 -4.34
N LEU A 106 -12.79 11.62 -3.69
CA LEU A 106 -12.93 12.31 -2.40
C LEU A 106 -13.82 13.54 -2.54
N ASP A 107 -13.64 14.30 -3.63
CA ASP A 107 -14.43 15.50 -3.91
C ASP A 107 -15.89 15.17 -4.26
N ARG A 108 -16.13 14.03 -4.94
CA ARG A 108 -17.48 13.49 -5.17
C ARG A 108 -18.17 13.10 -3.85
N VAL A 109 -17.48 12.36 -2.98
CA VAL A 109 -18.00 11.95 -1.67
C VAL A 109 -18.32 13.17 -0.79
N MET A 110 -17.42 14.17 -0.72
CA MET A 110 -17.66 15.38 0.06
C MET A 110 -18.87 16.19 -0.46
N ARG A 111 -19.03 16.31 -1.79
CA ARG A 111 -20.21 16.96 -2.39
C ARG A 111 -21.50 16.21 -2.09
N ARG A 112 -21.48 14.87 -2.17
CA ARG A 112 -22.63 14.01 -1.86
C ARG A 112 -23.15 14.27 -0.45
N CYS A 113 -22.28 14.23 0.56
CA CYS A 113 -22.68 14.50 1.95
C CYS A 113 -23.07 15.95 2.23
N SER A 114 -22.48 16.92 1.54
CA SER A 114 -22.84 18.34 1.69
C SER A 114 -24.22 18.67 1.13
N SER A 115 -24.64 17.98 0.07
CA SER A 115 -25.91 18.23 -0.62
C SER A 115 -27.14 17.56 0.03
N GLY A 116 -26.95 16.78 1.09
CA GLY A 116 -28.04 15.99 1.70
C GLY A 116 -28.60 14.88 0.79
N MET A 117 -28.01 14.65 -0.39
CA MET A 117 -28.40 13.58 -1.30
C MET A 117 -27.99 12.24 -0.70
N THR A 118 -28.96 11.53 -0.12
CA THR A 118 -28.86 10.10 0.22
C THR A 118 -28.98 9.19 -1.01
N VAL A 119 -29.24 9.77 -2.18
CA VAL A 119 -29.54 9.03 -3.40
C VAL A 119 -28.49 9.37 -4.45
N SER A 120 -27.37 8.66 -4.44
CA SER A 120 -26.65 8.41 -5.69
C SER A 120 -26.82 6.94 -6.03
N SER A 121 -27.09 6.69 -7.31
CA SER A 121 -27.27 5.39 -7.96
C SER A 121 -26.06 4.44 -7.86
N HIS A 122 -25.01 4.81 -7.13
CA HIS A 122 -23.97 3.90 -6.71
C HIS A 122 -24.47 3.14 -5.48
N ARG A 123 -24.47 1.80 -5.56
CA ARG A 123 -25.10 0.88 -4.59
C ARG A 123 -24.53 0.95 -3.16
N HIS A 124 -23.59 1.85 -2.90
CA HIS A 124 -22.87 2.03 -1.64
C HIS A 124 -22.88 3.50 -1.19
N SER A 125 -24.06 4.15 -1.20
CA SER A 125 -24.18 5.52 -0.71
C SER A 125 -23.74 5.60 0.76
N PRO A 126 -22.73 6.43 1.09
CA PRO A 126 -22.16 6.47 2.42
C PRO A 126 -23.18 7.00 3.42
N SER A 127 -23.17 6.44 4.64
CA SER A 127 -23.90 7.05 5.74
C SER A 127 -23.24 8.39 6.06
N CYS A 128 -23.81 9.50 5.59
CA CYS A 128 -23.39 10.86 5.93
C CYS A 128 -23.79 11.24 7.37
N ARG A 129 -23.38 10.41 8.34
CA ARG A 129 -23.63 10.57 9.77
C ARG A 129 -22.31 10.41 10.53
N ASP A 130 -22.09 11.28 11.50
CA ASP A 130 -21.01 11.21 12.48
C ASP A 130 -19.62 10.90 11.88
N GLY A 131 -18.85 10.02 12.53
CA GLY A 131 -17.47 9.68 12.17
C GLY A 131 -17.28 9.10 10.75
N ASN A 132 -18.36 8.75 10.06
CA ASN A 132 -18.35 8.20 8.70
C ASN A 132 -18.33 9.28 7.60
N VAL A 133 -18.33 10.57 7.96
CA VAL A 133 -18.17 11.66 7.01
C VAL A 133 -16.69 11.95 6.76
N LEU A 134 -16.30 12.03 5.49
CA LEU A 134 -15.02 12.61 5.08
C LEU A 134 -15.06 14.13 5.27
N THR A 135 -14.41 14.62 6.32
CA THR A 135 -14.29 16.06 6.59
C THR A 135 -13.14 16.67 5.77
N PRO A 136 -13.13 18.00 5.56
CA PRO A 136 -11.99 18.67 4.94
C PRO A 136 -10.66 18.37 5.65
N GLN A 137 -10.68 18.31 6.99
CA GLN A 137 -9.51 17.96 7.79
C GLN A 137 -9.03 16.54 7.53
N LYS A 138 -9.93 15.55 7.44
CA LYS A 138 -9.55 14.16 7.13
C LYS A 138 -8.99 14.04 5.71
N ARG A 139 -9.58 14.74 4.73
CA ARG A 139 -9.06 14.80 3.35
C ARG A 139 -7.66 15.39 3.31
N ASP A 140 -7.44 16.49 4.02
CA ASP A 140 -6.15 17.18 4.09
C ASP A 140 -5.08 16.27 4.69
N ILE A 141 -5.34 15.69 5.87
CA ILE A 141 -4.44 14.70 6.51
C ILE A 141 -4.15 13.53 5.57
N LEU A 142 -5.17 13.00 4.88
CA LEU A 142 -5.01 11.86 3.99
C LEU A 142 -4.10 12.18 2.80
N LEU A 143 -4.37 13.29 2.09
CA LEU A 143 -3.67 13.64 0.85
C LEU A 143 -2.32 14.32 1.07
N ASN A 144 -2.15 15.08 2.14
CA ASN A 144 -0.97 15.92 2.35
C ASN A 144 0.00 15.36 3.39
N GLU A 145 -0.42 14.41 4.24
CA GLU A 145 0.45 13.81 5.26
C GLU A 145 0.60 12.30 5.08
N LEU A 146 -0.51 11.57 5.14
CA LEU A 146 -0.52 10.11 5.22
C LEU A 146 -0.09 9.42 3.92
N LEU A 147 -0.73 9.75 2.79
CA LEU A 147 -0.40 9.16 1.50
C LEU A 147 1.00 9.54 1.03
N PRO A 148 1.46 10.82 1.11
CA PRO A 148 2.83 11.16 0.73
C PRO A 148 3.87 10.40 1.54
N ALA A 149 3.68 10.24 2.86
CA ALA A 149 4.59 9.47 3.69
C ALA A 149 4.61 7.97 3.33
N ALA A 150 3.45 7.39 3.00
CA ALA A 150 3.37 6.00 2.55
C ALA A 150 3.95 5.77 1.16
N ILE A 151 3.76 6.73 0.24
CA ILE A 151 4.36 6.73 -1.10
C ILE A 151 5.88 6.80 -0.97
N ALA A 152 6.43 7.68 -0.13
CA ALA A 152 7.87 7.81 0.07
C ALA A 152 8.51 6.48 0.51
N LEU A 153 7.83 5.70 1.36
CA LEU A 153 8.33 4.38 1.78
C LEU A 153 8.55 3.43 0.59
N HIS A 154 7.77 3.55 -0.48
CA HIS A 154 7.91 2.76 -1.70
C HIS A 154 8.77 3.43 -2.76
N SER A 155 8.54 4.70 -3.07
CA SER A 155 9.24 5.41 -4.15
C SER A 155 10.73 5.57 -3.91
N GLU A 156 11.19 5.56 -2.66
CA GLU A 156 12.62 5.56 -2.32
C GLU A 156 13.30 4.19 -2.50
N ARG A 157 12.53 3.10 -2.68
CA ARG A 157 13.03 1.71 -2.70
C ARG A 157 12.73 0.99 -4.00
N LEU A 158 11.67 1.38 -4.69
CA LEU A 158 11.24 0.78 -5.95
C LEU A 158 11.71 1.66 -7.11
N LEU A 159 12.68 1.14 -7.84
CA LEU A 159 13.07 1.69 -9.13
C LEU A 159 12.24 1.01 -10.22
N VAL A 160 11.96 1.76 -11.27
CA VAL A 160 11.24 1.29 -12.46
C VAL A 160 11.91 1.85 -13.70
N VAL A 161 11.78 1.13 -14.80
CA VAL A 161 12.02 1.71 -16.12
C VAL A 161 10.83 2.60 -16.44
N ARG A 162 11.06 3.91 -16.49
CA ARG A 162 9.99 4.89 -16.71
C ARG A 162 9.59 4.94 -18.17
N SER A 163 8.28 4.99 -18.43
CA SER A 163 7.78 5.30 -19.77
C SER A 163 8.14 6.75 -20.15
N ARG A 164 8.51 6.94 -21.42
CA ARG A 164 8.70 8.28 -22.02
C ARG A 164 7.37 8.95 -22.37
N PHE A 165 6.28 8.20 -22.34
CA PHE A 165 4.93 8.68 -22.65
C PHE A 165 4.09 8.84 -21.39
N ASN A 166 3.03 9.62 -21.48
CA ASN A 166 2.04 9.72 -20.42
C ASN A 166 1.41 8.36 -20.13
N LEU A 167 1.06 8.12 -18.88
CA LEU A 167 0.40 6.90 -18.48
C LEU A 167 -1.08 6.97 -18.87
N VAL A 168 -1.45 6.21 -19.90
CA VAL A 168 -2.84 6.10 -20.37
C VAL A 168 -3.52 4.93 -19.68
N ILE A 169 -4.75 5.14 -19.22
CA ILE A 169 -5.62 4.09 -18.67
C ILE A 169 -6.85 4.04 -19.57
N ILE A 170 -6.91 3.04 -20.46
CA ILE A 170 -7.98 2.93 -21.46
C ILE A 170 -9.24 2.30 -20.87
N GLN A 171 -9.06 1.32 -19.98
CA GLN A 171 -10.16 0.60 -19.35
C GLN A 171 -9.71 -0.02 -18.03
N PHE A 172 -10.67 -0.28 -17.14
CA PHE A 172 -10.40 -1.06 -15.94
C PHE A 172 -10.52 -2.56 -16.19
N ILE A 173 -9.70 -3.33 -15.48
CA ILE A 173 -9.71 -4.80 -15.48
C ILE A 173 -10.56 -5.41 -14.36
N SER A 174 -11.08 -4.57 -13.45
CA SER A 174 -11.82 -5.00 -12.27
C SER A 174 -13.19 -4.32 -12.18
N GLU A 175 -14.24 -5.10 -11.97
CA GLU A 175 -15.60 -4.61 -11.73
C GLU A 175 -15.69 -3.70 -10.49
N MET A 176 -14.84 -3.95 -9.48
CA MET A 176 -14.74 -3.09 -8.30
C MET A 176 -14.30 -1.68 -8.69
N CYS A 177 -13.37 -1.54 -9.64
CA CYS A 177 -12.93 -0.23 -10.09
C CYS A 177 -14.05 0.51 -10.83
N TYR A 178 -14.79 -0.17 -11.73
CA TYR A 178 -15.98 0.42 -12.36
C TYR A 178 -17.09 0.79 -11.36
N THR A 179 -17.15 0.10 -10.23
CA THR A 179 -18.16 0.35 -9.19
C THR A 179 -17.87 1.61 -8.38
N TYR A 180 -16.60 1.96 -8.18
CA TYR A 180 -16.19 3.02 -7.24
C TYR A 180 -15.42 4.18 -7.86
N VAL A 181 -14.94 4.04 -9.09
CA VAL A 181 -14.13 5.05 -9.76
C VAL A 181 -14.79 5.47 -11.06
N GLU A 182 -15.04 6.76 -11.20
CA GLU A 182 -15.35 7.35 -12.49
C GLU A 182 -14.04 7.75 -13.18
N LEU A 183 -13.61 6.97 -14.18
CA LEU A 183 -12.36 7.18 -14.91
C LEU A 183 -12.37 8.54 -15.62
N PRO A 184 -11.45 9.47 -15.31
CA PRO A 184 -11.40 10.74 -16.01
C PRO A 184 -11.09 10.54 -17.50
N ALA A 185 -11.88 11.15 -18.38
CA ALA A 185 -11.67 11.07 -19.83
C ALA A 185 -10.26 11.53 -20.27
N ALA A 186 -9.62 12.41 -19.48
CA ALA A 186 -8.24 12.83 -19.71
C ALA A 186 -7.23 11.67 -19.54
N TYR A 187 -7.49 10.72 -18.63
CA TYR A 187 -6.61 9.57 -18.38
C TYR A 187 -6.69 8.55 -19.52
N GLU A 188 -7.84 8.46 -20.21
CA GLU A 188 -8.04 7.63 -21.41
C GLU A 188 -7.42 8.25 -22.67
N SER A 189 -7.41 9.59 -22.77
CA SER A 189 -7.03 10.29 -24.00
C SER A 189 -5.61 10.85 -23.98
N VAL A 190 -5.32 11.78 -23.06
CA VAL A 190 -4.02 12.45 -22.93
C VAL A 190 -3.07 11.65 -22.04
N GLY A 191 -3.63 10.88 -21.10
CA GLY A 191 -2.89 10.17 -20.07
C GLY A 191 -2.42 11.09 -18.94
N VAL A 192 -1.91 10.46 -17.89
CA VAL A 192 -1.33 11.15 -16.72
C VAL A 192 0.14 11.45 -16.99
N VAL A 193 0.47 12.74 -16.95
CA VAL A 193 1.84 13.23 -17.15
C VAL A 193 2.72 12.81 -15.97
N GLU A 194 3.95 12.38 -16.26
CA GLU A 194 4.95 12.00 -15.27
C GLU A 194 4.47 10.98 -14.22
N ALA A 195 3.62 10.04 -14.62
CA ALA A 195 3.18 8.95 -13.76
C ALA A 195 3.66 7.60 -14.29
N ASP A 196 4.05 6.72 -13.37
CA ASP A 196 4.28 5.30 -13.64
C ASP A 196 3.20 4.43 -12.99
N PHE A 197 2.39 5.02 -12.11
CA PHE A 197 1.27 4.38 -11.43
C PHE A 197 0.23 5.43 -11.00
N VAL A 198 -1.06 5.13 -11.13
CA VAL A 198 -2.16 5.98 -10.62
C VAL A 198 -2.88 5.30 -9.47
N LEU A 199 -2.97 5.98 -8.33
CA LEU A 199 -3.78 5.54 -7.20
C LEU A 199 -5.07 6.38 -7.13
N PHE A 200 -6.22 5.74 -7.37
CA PHE A 200 -7.53 6.35 -7.12
C PHE A 200 -7.85 6.25 -5.63
N VAL A 201 -7.99 7.40 -4.99
CA VAL A 201 -8.20 7.50 -3.53
C VAL A 201 -9.69 7.62 -3.26
N LEU A 202 -10.24 6.62 -2.55
CA LEU A 202 -11.66 6.54 -2.22
C LEU A 202 -11.88 6.76 -0.73
N ALA A 203 -13.07 7.22 -0.36
CA ALA A 203 -13.48 7.40 1.03
C ALA A 203 -14.93 6.98 1.27
N GLU A 204 -15.26 5.79 0.80
CA GLU A 204 -16.57 5.17 0.98
C GLU A 204 -16.69 4.51 2.36
N THR A 205 -17.91 4.41 2.89
CA THR A 205 -18.18 3.85 4.22
C THR A 205 -18.21 2.33 4.26
N VAL A 206 -17.65 1.68 3.24
CA VAL A 206 -17.42 0.24 3.20
C VAL A 206 -16.07 -0.09 3.83
N ALA A 207 -15.80 -1.37 4.08
CA ALA A 207 -14.51 -1.80 4.60
C ALA A 207 -13.36 -1.29 3.71
N PRO A 208 -12.19 -0.94 4.29
CA PRO A 208 -11.00 -0.62 3.52
C PRO A 208 -10.69 -1.76 2.55
N PHE A 209 -10.33 -1.39 1.32
CA PHE A 209 -9.91 -2.35 0.29
C PHE A 209 -8.87 -1.72 -0.61
N VAL A 210 -8.13 -2.58 -1.29
CA VAL A 210 -7.26 -2.20 -2.39
C VAL A 210 -7.48 -3.16 -3.54
N VAL A 211 -7.59 -2.63 -4.76
CA VAL A 211 -7.81 -3.43 -5.96
C VAL A 211 -7.05 -2.82 -7.13
N ILE A 212 -6.34 -3.67 -7.87
CA ILE A 212 -5.65 -3.26 -9.10
C ILE A 212 -6.72 -2.99 -10.17
N CYS A 213 -6.61 -1.82 -10.81
CA CYS A 213 -7.57 -1.34 -11.78
C CYS A 213 -7.07 -1.42 -13.21
N SER A 214 -5.77 -1.37 -13.45
CA SER A 214 -5.20 -1.58 -14.78
C SER A 214 -3.78 -2.11 -14.70
N GLU A 215 -3.34 -2.71 -15.81
CA GLU A 215 -1.99 -3.24 -16.00
C GLU A 215 -1.46 -2.79 -17.37
N ALA A 216 -0.14 -2.76 -17.50
CA ALA A 216 0.53 -2.68 -18.79
C ALA A 216 0.59 -4.07 -19.45
N ASP A 217 1.02 -4.12 -20.71
CA ASP A 217 1.07 -5.36 -21.50
C ASP A 217 1.98 -6.43 -20.90
N ASP A 218 2.98 -6.02 -20.10
CA ASP A 218 3.88 -6.91 -19.35
C ASP A 218 3.28 -7.39 -18.01
N GLY A 219 2.01 -7.06 -17.74
CA GLY A 219 1.30 -7.37 -16.50
C GLY A 219 1.66 -6.45 -15.33
N ARG A 220 2.51 -5.44 -15.52
CA ARG A 220 2.86 -4.49 -14.46
C ARG A 220 1.63 -3.67 -14.06
N PRO A 221 1.26 -3.59 -12.77
CA PRO A 221 0.17 -2.73 -12.33
C PRO A 221 0.43 -1.28 -12.71
N THR A 222 -0.56 -0.64 -13.33
CA THR A 222 -0.50 0.77 -13.74
C THR A 222 -1.49 1.64 -12.98
N SER A 223 -2.55 1.04 -12.41
CA SER A 223 -3.40 1.74 -11.48
C SER A 223 -4.06 0.84 -10.45
N ALA A 224 -4.50 1.42 -9.34
CA ALA A 224 -5.32 0.75 -8.34
C ALA A 224 -6.28 1.74 -7.67
N ALA A 225 -7.36 1.22 -7.12
CA ALA A 225 -8.25 1.94 -6.23
C ALA A 225 -8.02 1.50 -4.79
N MET A 226 -7.94 2.47 -3.88
CA MET A 226 -7.78 2.21 -2.45
C MET A 226 -8.83 2.98 -1.65
N ASN A 227 -9.61 2.25 -0.85
CA ASN A 227 -10.65 2.82 -0.02
C ASN A 227 -10.21 3.06 1.41
N PHE A 228 -10.48 4.27 1.88
CA PHE A 228 -10.29 4.71 3.25
C PHE A 228 -11.64 4.92 3.92
N ALA A 229 -12.03 4.03 4.82
CA ALA A 229 -13.20 4.29 5.65
C ALA A 229 -12.97 5.60 6.43
N PRO A 230 -13.84 6.62 6.29
CA PRO A 230 -13.58 7.92 6.92
C PRO A 230 -13.41 7.85 8.44
N ALA A 231 -14.02 6.88 9.10
CA ALA A 231 -13.89 6.65 10.53
C ALA A 231 -12.47 6.24 10.96
N ASP A 232 -11.70 5.62 10.07
CA ASP A 232 -10.37 5.05 10.36
C ASP A 232 -9.23 6.02 10.05
N ILE A 233 -9.52 7.16 9.40
CA ILE A 233 -8.50 8.15 9.05
C ILE A 233 -8.01 8.83 10.33
N VAL A 234 -6.85 8.37 10.80
CA VAL A 234 -6.15 8.92 11.97
C VAL A 234 -4.69 9.16 11.62
N ASN A 235 -4.17 10.35 11.93
CA ASN A 235 -2.79 10.72 11.65
C ASN A 235 -1.82 10.04 12.63
N THR A 236 -1.46 8.79 12.34
CA THR A 236 -0.50 8.02 13.14
C THR A 236 0.50 7.29 12.26
N ARG A 237 1.70 7.05 12.82
CA ARG A 237 2.74 6.22 12.16
C ARG A 237 2.25 4.81 11.84
N LEU A 238 1.38 4.25 12.68
CA LEU A 238 0.79 2.94 12.44
C LEU A 238 -0.09 2.99 11.19
N PHE A 239 -0.97 3.98 11.09
CA PHE A 239 -1.85 4.14 9.94
C PHE A 239 -1.06 4.40 8.65
N THR A 240 -0.01 5.23 8.68
CA THR A 240 0.91 5.38 7.53
C THR A 240 1.49 4.05 7.05
N ARG A 241 1.89 3.15 7.97
CA ARG A 241 2.42 1.83 7.60
C ARG A 241 1.36 0.90 7.04
N ILE A 242 0.12 1.00 7.52
CA ILE A 242 -1.03 0.28 6.95
C ILE A 242 -1.29 0.75 5.52
N ILE A 243 -1.22 2.07 5.27
CA ILE A 243 -1.34 2.63 3.91
C ILE A 243 -0.22 2.09 3.04
N ALA A 244 1.03 2.12 3.52
CA ALA A 244 2.16 1.60 2.76
C ALA A 244 1.98 0.09 2.46
N HIS A 245 1.53 -0.71 3.41
CA HIS A 245 1.23 -2.13 3.18
C HIS A 245 0.18 -2.31 2.07
N ASN A 246 -0.96 -1.61 2.15
CA ASN A 246 -1.98 -1.66 1.10
C ASN A 246 -1.49 -1.14 -0.25
N LEU A 247 -0.63 -0.11 -0.25
CA LEU A 247 0.00 0.40 -1.47
C LEU A 247 0.94 -0.64 -2.07
N ALA A 248 1.59 -1.49 -1.27
CA ALA A 248 2.37 -2.60 -1.80
C ALA A 248 1.47 -3.58 -2.58
N HIS A 249 0.31 -3.94 -2.05
CA HIS A 249 -0.66 -4.78 -2.78
C HIS A 249 -1.11 -4.10 -4.09
N ALA A 250 -1.41 -2.80 -4.07
CA ALA A 250 -1.72 -2.03 -5.28
C ALA A 250 -0.58 -2.07 -6.32
N LEU A 251 0.67 -2.09 -5.87
CA LEU A 251 1.86 -2.19 -6.72
C LEU A 251 2.19 -3.64 -7.16
N GLY A 252 1.34 -4.61 -6.81
CA GLY A 252 1.48 -6.00 -7.26
C GLY A 252 2.15 -6.95 -6.28
N PHE A 253 2.44 -6.52 -5.04
CA PHE A 253 2.90 -7.43 -3.99
C PHE A 253 1.74 -8.27 -3.46
N ASP A 254 1.25 -9.20 -4.29
CA ASP A 254 0.16 -10.12 -3.99
C ASP A 254 0.64 -11.57 -4.10
N VAL A 255 0.29 -12.41 -3.13
CA VAL A 255 0.80 -13.80 -3.06
C VAL A 255 0.39 -14.60 -4.28
N ARG A 256 -0.84 -14.42 -4.78
CA ARG A 256 -1.29 -15.11 -5.99
C ARG A 256 -0.46 -14.69 -7.19
N ARG A 257 -0.23 -13.39 -7.38
CA ARG A 257 0.65 -12.90 -8.45
C ARG A 257 2.08 -13.44 -8.33
N ILE A 258 2.69 -13.37 -7.14
CA ILE A 258 4.04 -13.89 -6.88
C ILE A 258 4.10 -15.39 -7.19
N SER A 259 3.03 -16.14 -6.88
CA SER A 259 2.91 -17.55 -7.24
C SER A 259 2.77 -17.78 -8.74
N GLU A 260 1.95 -17.01 -9.45
CA GLU A 260 1.74 -17.09 -10.90
C GLU A 260 3.04 -16.77 -11.66
N MET A 261 3.88 -15.89 -11.12
CA MET A 261 5.23 -15.60 -11.62
C MET A 261 6.27 -16.68 -11.24
N GLY A 262 5.87 -17.75 -10.55
CA GLY A 262 6.79 -18.84 -10.16
C GLY A 262 7.83 -18.44 -9.11
N MET A 263 7.61 -17.32 -8.39
CA MET A 263 8.55 -16.79 -7.40
C MET A 263 8.38 -17.40 -6.00
N ILE A 264 7.43 -18.33 -5.82
CA ILE A 264 7.24 -19.07 -4.58
C ILE A 264 7.77 -20.50 -4.78
N ALA A 265 8.82 -20.84 -4.04
CA ALA A 265 9.29 -22.22 -3.98
C ALA A 265 8.23 -23.12 -3.33
N LYS A 266 7.79 -24.16 -4.04
CA LYS A 266 7.06 -25.27 -3.39
C LYS A 266 8.08 -26.03 -2.56
N SER A 267 7.95 -25.96 -1.23
CA SER A 267 8.78 -26.81 -0.36
C SER A 267 8.42 -28.26 -0.64
N GLY A 268 9.32 -28.97 -1.32
CA GLY A 268 9.22 -30.40 -1.58
C GLY A 268 9.42 -31.15 -0.28
N ILE A 269 8.33 -31.40 0.46
CA ILE A 269 8.33 -32.47 1.46
C ILE A 269 8.14 -33.75 0.67
N THR A 270 9.25 -34.35 0.23
CA THR A 270 9.26 -35.73 -0.22
C THR A 270 9.03 -36.57 1.03
N THR A 271 7.78 -36.97 1.29
CA THR A 271 7.51 -38.03 2.26
C THR A 271 8.07 -39.32 1.68
N THR A 272 9.32 -39.64 2.00
CA THR A 272 9.81 -41.02 1.93
C THR A 272 9.04 -41.83 2.94
N THR A 273 7.89 -42.38 2.54
CA THR A 273 7.34 -43.58 3.15
C THR A 273 8.31 -44.71 2.82
N THR A 274 9.24 -44.98 3.73
CA THR A 274 9.84 -46.32 3.83
C THR A 274 8.72 -47.26 4.25
N ALA A 275 8.13 -47.94 3.26
CA ALA A 275 7.40 -49.17 3.52
C ALA A 275 8.42 -50.20 4.00
N GLU A 276 8.44 -50.45 5.30
CA GLU A 276 9.09 -51.61 5.88
C GLU A 276 8.16 -52.81 5.65
N GLU A 277 8.47 -53.57 4.60
CA GLU A 277 7.90 -54.89 4.34
C GLU A 277 9.06 -55.88 4.36
N ARG A 278 9.32 -56.48 5.55
CA ARG A 278 9.44 -57.93 5.79
C ARG A 278 9.92 -58.24 7.20
#